data_AF-A0A524Q1Q2-F1
#
_entry.id   AF-A0A524Q1Q2-F1
#
_cell.length_a   1.000
_cell.length_b   1.000
_cell.length_c   1.000
_cell.angle_alpha   90.00
_cell.angle_beta   90.00
_cell.angle_gamma   90.00
#
_symmetry.space_group_name_H-M   'P 1'
#
loop_
_entity.id
_entity.type
_entity.pdbx_description
1 polymer ?
#
loop_
_entity_poly.entity_id
_entity_poly.type
_entity_poly.pdbx_seq_one_letter_code
_entity_poly.pdbx_strand_id
1 'polypeptide(L)'
;MDLSTPRGMNHFGQKRWSKRVDVFSFKWDSDPRKDIQWYESEKRRLDPAIFAQEVDLDYQSSVGGIFIRREWVEAAMTIKLDPVGPVSAGLDVAAGGSNISALAIARGPCGAVKGMIVPNGVDLVNRVIDGCNEVGVDYLNYDKIGVGHAVHSVLERSERVIKFQAYPLEGSGKKSDAYYDELDSSAEDIFLNARAEWWWLAARRFERTYQHMMGKRTYQESELICLERDDELLAQLCAPRMIRTENGKIKCESKDSMKKRGVVSPDKADALVMAYVPRDGGRKHVVSDVGIMRSVCNFELNMTEAVKHNCLHYGSVCLTKDLSVECLFALWDEFDAKLYVYDELSADILMPAELAARMNTKMHMTSHVVDKIVGNADMFEEKKRTFAKELNRSLSNLVGDVQTVKVREPRRYDPVGAIGLLNQMVKSGALVIHFRCKELR
;
A
#
# COMPACT_ATOMS: atom_id res chain seq x y z
N MET A 1 6.75 -1.16 -48.70
CA MET A 1 7.21 -2.20 -47.77
C MET A 1 7.08 -1.60 -46.38
N ASP A 2 6.19 -2.15 -45.55
CA ASP A 2 5.98 -1.67 -44.18
C ASP A 2 7.05 -2.30 -43.27
N LEU A 3 7.83 -1.48 -42.56
CA LEU A 3 8.88 -1.93 -41.64
C LEU A 3 8.53 -1.51 -40.21
N SER A 4 8.63 -2.43 -39.24
CA SER A 4 8.30 -2.18 -37.83
C SER A 4 9.04 -3.15 -36.91
N THR A 5 9.33 -2.73 -35.67
CA THR A 5 9.84 -3.60 -34.59
C THR A 5 8.66 -4.22 -33.81
N PRO A 6 8.84 -5.34 -33.10
CA PRO A 6 7.77 -6.04 -32.36
C PRO A 6 7.22 -5.29 -31.13
N ARG A 7 6.69 -4.06 -31.28
CA ARG A 7 6.14 -3.29 -30.15
C ARG A 7 4.68 -3.63 -29.87
N GLY A 8 4.43 -4.80 -29.27
CA GLY A 8 3.10 -5.26 -28.85
C GLY A 8 2.09 -5.43 -30.01
N MET A 9 0.80 -5.49 -29.69
CA MET A 9 -0.30 -5.66 -30.67
C MET A 9 -0.74 -4.33 -31.31
N ASN A 10 0.22 -3.55 -31.80
CA ASN A 10 -0.05 -2.30 -32.52
C ASN A 10 -0.63 -2.59 -33.93
N HIS A 11 -0.91 -1.54 -34.71
CA HIS A 11 -1.43 -1.66 -36.09
C HIS A 11 -0.61 -2.62 -36.99
N PHE A 12 0.72 -2.65 -36.82
CA PHE A 12 1.59 -3.57 -37.57
C PHE A 12 1.50 -5.01 -37.04
N GLY A 13 1.33 -5.19 -35.73
CA GLY A 13 1.01 -6.48 -35.11
C GLY A 13 -0.31 -7.05 -35.66
N GLN A 14 -1.36 -6.24 -35.74
CA GLN A 14 -2.65 -6.65 -36.30
C GLN A 14 -2.54 -7.04 -37.78
N LYS A 15 -1.86 -6.23 -38.60
CA LYS A 15 -1.58 -6.56 -40.01
C LYS A 15 -0.84 -7.88 -40.15
N ARG A 16 0.22 -8.10 -39.36
CA ARG A 16 1.02 -9.33 -39.35
C ARG A 16 0.16 -10.58 -39.10
N TRP A 17 -0.77 -10.51 -38.14
CA TRP A 17 -1.63 -11.66 -37.79
C TRP A 17 -2.91 -11.77 -38.61
N SER A 18 -3.24 -10.77 -39.43
CA SER A 18 -4.46 -10.74 -40.25
C SER A 18 -4.49 -11.79 -41.37
N LYS A 19 -3.35 -12.37 -41.75
CA LYS A 19 -3.14 -13.22 -42.94
C LYS A 19 -3.50 -12.56 -44.27
N ARG A 20 -3.70 -11.24 -44.30
CA ARG A 20 -4.04 -10.46 -45.51
C ARG A 20 -2.82 -9.89 -46.22
N VAL A 21 -1.64 -10.00 -45.62
CA VAL A 21 -0.37 -9.48 -46.14
C VAL A 21 0.73 -10.51 -45.93
N ASP A 22 1.65 -10.60 -46.89
CA ASP A 22 2.84 -11.43 -46.75
C ASP A 22 3.81 -10.82 -45.74
N VAL A 23 4.34 -11.66 -44.85
CA VAL A 23 5.15 -11.23 -43.71
C VAL A 23 6.52 -11.86 -43.80
N PHE A 24 7.56 -11.02 -43.73
CA PHE A 24 8.95 -11.44 -43.58
C PHE A 24 9.47 -11.01 -42.20
N SER A 25 10.21 -11.88 -41.52
CA SER A 25 10.84 -11.60 -40.22
C SER A 25 12.35 -11.72 -40.33
N PHE A 26 13.05 -10.61 -40.08
CA PHE A 26 14.51 -10.58 -40.04
C PHE A 26 14.99 -10.76 -38.61
N LYS A 27 15.45 -11.97 -38.27
CA LYS A 27 15.91 -12.34 -36.93
C LYS A 27 17.39 -12.01 -36.73
N TRP A 28 17.84 -11.97 -35.47
CA TRP A 28 19.24 -11.70 -35.16
C TRP A 28 20.18 -12.79 -35.69
N ASP A 29 19.74 -14.05 -35.70
CA ASP A 29 20.48 -15.21 -36.25
C ASP A 29 20.57 -15.20 -37.79
N SER A 30 19.78 -14.34 -38.44
CA SER A 30 19.83 -14.08 -39.87
C SER A 30 20.85 -13.01 -40.24
N ASP A 31 21.45 -12.33 -39.23
CA ASP A 31 22.53 -11.36 -39.42
C ASP A 31 23.89 -12.06 -39.29
N PRO A 32 24.71 -12.16 -40.36
CA PRO A 32 25.98 -12.88 -40.33
C PRO A 32 27.05 -12.26 -39.41
N ARG A 33 26.78 -11.09 -38.83
CA ARG A 33 27.65 -10.40 -37.88
C ARG A 33 27.35 -10.76 -36.42
N LYS A 34 26.25 -11.47 -36.15
CA LYS A 34 25.79 -11.80 -34.80
C LYS A 34 25.97 -13.28 -34.55
N ASP A 35 26.49 -13.60 -33.38
CA ASP A 35 26.72 -14.97 -32.93
C ASP A 35 26.12 -15.21 -31.54
N ILE A 36 26.31 -16.42 -31.02
CA ILE A 36 25.82 -16.81 -29.69
C ILE A 36 26.45 -15.95 -28.57
N GLN A 37 27.68 -15.47 -28.75
CA GLN A 37 28.31 -14.59 -27.77
C GLN A 37 27.63 -13.22 -27.72
N TRP A 38 27.26 -12.68 -28.87
CA TRP A 38 26.43 -11.47 -28.97
C TRP A 38 25.08 -11.68 -28.25
N TYR A 39 24.39 -12.79 -28.50
CA TYR A 39 23.12 -13.13 -27.86
C TYR A 39 23.22 -13.15 -26.32
N GLU A 40 24.22 -13.85 -25.77
CA GLU A 40 24.44 -13.94 -24.33
C GLU A 40 24.91 -12.61 -23.71
N SER A 41 25.54 -11.73 -24.49
CA SER A 41 25.90 -10.38 -24.03
C SER A 41 24.66 -9.46 -23.92
N GLU A 42 23.77 -9.52 -24.91
CA GLU A 42 22.53 -8.75 -24.92
C GLU A 42 21.55 -9.22 -23.85
N LYS A 43 21.50 -10.53 -23.58
CA LYS A 43 20.66 -11.14 -22.52
C LYS A 43 21.05 -10.68 -21.12
N ARG A 44 22.32 -10.32 -20.92
CA ARG A 44 22.83 -9.77 -19.66
C ARG A 44 22.65 -8.25 -19.57
N ARG A 45 22.63 -7.57 -20.72
CA ARG A 45 22.60 -6.10 -20.81
C ARG A 45 21.18 -5.53 -20.78
N LEU A 46 20.23 -6.21 -21.42
CA LEU A 46 18.85 -5.74 -21.58
C LEU A 46 17.93 -6.26 -20.48
N ASP A 47 16.91 -5.47 -20.15
CA ASP A 47 15.80 -5.95 -19.31
C ASP A 47 15.16 -7.19 -19.96
N PRO A 48 14.77 -8.23 -19.18
CA PRO A 48 14.22 -9.47 -19.74
C PRO A 48 13.02 -9.28 -20.66
N ALA A 49 12.16 -8.28 -20.41
CA ALA A 49 11.01 -7.99 -21.27
C ALA A 49 11.43 -7.33 -22.59
N ILE A 50 12.40 -6.42 -22.53
CA ILE A 50 12.98 -5.78 -23.74
C ILE A 50 13.75 -6.81 -24.57
N PHE A 51 14.51 -7.70 -23.92
CA PHE A 51 15.25 -8.77 -24.58
C PHE A 51 14.33 -9.74 -25.34
N ALA A 52 13.28 -10.23 -24.68
CA ALA A 52 12.30 -11.11 -25.31
C ALA A 52 11.60 -10.43 -26.51
N GLN A 53 11.25 -9.15 -26.36
CA GLN A 53 10.57 -8.39 -27.41
C GLN A 53 11.47 -8.11 -28.63
N GLU A 54 12.65 -7.56 -28.40
CA GLU A 54 13.50 -7.00 -29.46
C GLU A 54 14.50 -8.02 -30.03
N VAL A 55 15.03 -8.91 -29.18
CA VAL A 55 16.05 -9.88 -29.59
C VAL A 55 15.42 -11.21 -29.98
N ASP A 56 14.58 -11.80 -29.13
CA ASP A 56 13.93 -13.08 -29.46
C ASP A 56 12.80 -12.93 -30.50
N LEU A 57 12.47 -11.69 -30.90
CA LEU A 57 11.32 -11.34 -31.75
C LEU A 57 10.04 -12.02 -31.25
N ASP A 58 9.95 -12.13 -29.93
CA ASP A 58 8.95 -12.93 -29.29
C ASP A 58 7.64 -12.13 -29.22
N TYR A 59 6.87 -12.17 -30.30
CA TYR A 59 5.47 -11.75 -30.29
C TYR A 59 4.65 -12.59 -29.28
N GLN A 60 5.17 -13.70 -28.78
CA GLN A 60 4.59 -14.52 -27.72
C GLN A 60 5.10 -14.20 -26.30
N SER A 61 6.03 -13.25 -26.12
CA SER A 61 6.12 -12.48 -24.86
C SER A 61 4.89 -11.58 -24.70
N SER A 62 4.12 -11.43 -25.79
CA SER A 62 2.71 -11.05 -25.80
C SER A 62 1.73 -12.24 -25.91
N VAL A 63 2.11 -13.46 -25.48
CA VAL A 63 1.17 -14.43 -24.91
C VAL A 63 0.75 -13.84 -23.57
N GLY A 64 -0.18 -12.88 -23.65
CA GLY A 64 -1.06 -12.56 -22.55
C GLY A 64 -1.77 -13.84 -22.17
N GLY A 65 -1.27 -14.51 -21.12
CA GLY A 65 -1.66 -15.88 -20.88
C GLY A 65 -1.67 -16.26 -19.43
N ILE A 66 -0.62 -15.95 -18.67
CA ILE A 66 -0.50 -16.39 -17.28
C ILE A 66 -0.13 -15.18 -16.44
N PHE A 67 -0.98 -14.90 -15.45
CA PHE A 67 -0.82 -13.73 -14.60
C PHE A 67 0.36 -13.90 -13.62
N ILE A 68 0.45 -15.07 -12.97
CA ILE A 68 1.52 -15.43 -12.03
C ILE A 68 2.16 -16.74 -12.50
N ARG A 69 3.46 -16.70 -12.81
CA ARG A 69 4.20 -17.86 -13.33
C ARG A 69 4.42 -18.91 -12.25
N ARG A 70 4.46 -20.19 -12.65
CA ARG A 70 4.57 -21.33 -11.73
C ARG A 70 5.85 -21.28 -10.91
N GLU A 71 6.97 -21.01 -11.56
CA GLU A 71 8.29 -20.90 -10.92
C GLU A 71 8.33 -19.79 -9.85
N TRP A 72 7.47 -18.77 -9.96
CA TRP A 72 7.37 -17.72 -8.96
C TRP A 72 6.61 -18.18 -7.72
N VAL A 73 5.52 -18.93 -7.92
CA VAL A 73 4.76 -19.52 -6.82
C VAL A 73 5.61 -20.59 -6.11
N GLU A 74 6.32 -21.42 -6.85
CA GLU A 74 7.22 -22.44 -6.27
C GLU A 74 8.35 -21.80 -5.46
N ALA A 75 8.89 -20.65 -5.90
CA ALA A 75 9.83 -19.87 -5.09
C ALA A 75 9.20 -19.37 -3.79
N ALA A 76 8.00 -18.79 -3.85
CA ALA A 76 7.28 -18.35 -2.66
C ALA A 76 6.96 -19.50 -1.68
N MET A 77 6.74 -20.72 -2.17
CA MET A 77 6.54 -21.92 -1.34
C MET A 77 7.84 -22.49 -0.76
N THR A 78 8.99 -22.05 -1.26
CA THR A 78 10.32 -22.55 -0.85
C THR A 78 11.02 -21.57 0.09
N ILE A 79 10.91 -20.26 -0.16
CA ILE A 79 11.57 -19.24 0.64
C ILE A 79 11.12 -19.30 2.11
N LYS A 80 12.04 -19.02 3.03
CA LYS A 80 11.76 -18.87 4.45
C LYS A 80 11.95 -17.40 4.82
N LEU A 81 10.87 -16.77 5.26
CA LEU A 81 10.84 -15.38 5.71
C LEU A 81 10.22 -15.34 7.10
N ASP A 82 10.57 -14.33 7.88
CA ASP A 82 9.92 -14.12 9.16
C ASP A 82 8.54 -13.47 8.94
N PRO A 83 7.47 -13.96 9.59
CA PRO A 83 6.13 -13.40 9.45
C PRO A 83 6.02 -12.11 10.29
N VAL A 84 6.72 -11.06 9.87
CA VAL A 84 6.75 -9.75 10.56
C VAL A 84 5.98 -8.72 9.76
N GLY A 85 4.99 -8.10 10.39
CA GLY A 85 4.11 -7.11 9.77
C GLY A 85 2.68 -7.25 10.24
N PRO A 86 1.75 -6.48 9.65
CA PRO A 86 0.33 -6.58 9.96
C PRO A 86 -0.21 -7.97 9.59
N VAL A 87 -1.21 -8.42 10.35
CA VAL A 87 -1.97 -9.63 10.08
C VAL A 87 -3.20 -9.24 9.26
N SER A 88 -3.20 -9.53 7.97
CA SER A 88 -4.31 -9.24 7.07
C SER A 88 -5.07 -10.50 6.70
N ALA A 89 -6.34 -10.35 6.35
CA ALA A 89 -7.15 -11.43 5.83
C ALA A 89 -7.86 -11.02 4.53
N GLY A 90 -8.09 -12.00 3.67
CA GLY A 90 -8.86 -11.86 2.43
C GLY A 90 -9.93 -12.93 2.36
N LEU A 91 -11.19 -12.53 2.12
CA LEU A 91 -12.34 -13.42 2.03
C LEU A 91 -12.99 -13.34 0.64
N ASP A 92 -12.94 -14.44 -0.09
CA ASP A 92 -13.69 -14.64 -1.32
C ASP A 92 -14.95 -15.46 -1.02
N VAL A 93 -16.12 -14.88 -1.29
CA VAL A 93 -17.41 -15.43 -0.88
C VAL A 93 -18.07 -16.14 -2.06
N ALA A 94 -18.33 -17.43 -1.91
CA ALA A 94 -19.00 -18.20 -2.95
C ALA A 94 -20.49 -17.83 -3.08
N ALA A 95 -20.99 -17.80 -4.31
CA ALA A 95 -22.38 -17.44 -4.59
C ALA A 95 -23.42 -18.52 -4.24
N GLY A 96 -23.02 -19.76 -3.92
CA GLY A 96 -23.96 -20.88 -3.78
C GLY A 96 -23.46 -22.19 -4.37
N GLY A 97 -24.16 -23.27 -4.02
CA GLY A 97 -24.02 -24.59 -4.65
C GLY A 97 -22.77 -25.34 -4.22
N SER A 98 -22.03 -25.89 -5.19
CA SER A 98 -20.79 -26.63 -4.95
C SER A 98 -19.55 -25.74 -4.77
N ASN A 99 -19.70 -24.41 -4.86
CA ASN A 99 -18.59 -23.47 -4.71
C ASN A 99 -18.30 -23.22 -3.23
N ILE A 100 -17.02 -23.14 -2.86
CA ILE A 100 -16.56 -22.94 -1.49
C ILE A 100 -16.10 -21.49 -1.29
N SER A 101 -16.40 -20.91 -0.12
CA SER A 101 -15.79 -19.64 0.26
C SER A 101 -14.36 -19.88 0.74
N ALA A 102 -13.46 -18.93 0.52
CA ALA A 102 -12.05 -19.05 0.88
C ALA A 102 -11.60 -17.89 1.76
N LEU A 103 -10.90 -18.19 2.85
CA LEU A 103 -10.27 -17.22 3.74
C LEU A 103 -8.75 -17.40 3.68
N ALA A 104 -8.05 -16.37 3.24
CA ALA A 104 -6.60 -16.29 3.35
C ALA A 104 -6.23 -15.37 4.51
N ILE A 105 -5.20 -15.74 5.28
CA ILE A 105 -4.61 -14.89 6.32
C ILE A 105 -3.13 -14.75 6.00
N ALA A 106 -2.63 -13.52 5.99
CA ALA A 106 -1.23 -13.22 5.84
C ALA A 106 -0.72 -12.45 7.05
N ARG A 107 0.53 -12.66 7.44
CA ARG A 107 1.24 -11.86 8.42
C ARG A 107 2.52 -11.34 7.78
N GLY A 108 2.55 -10.04 7.51
CA GLY A 108 3.63 -9.42 6.76
C GLY A 108 3.81 -10.11 5.40
N PRO A 109 5.00 -10.65 5.08
CA PRO A 109 5.24 -11.33 3.80
C PRO A 109 4.72 -12.76 3.75
N CYS A 110 4.26 -13.36 4.85
CA CYS A 110 3.91 -14.78 4.88
C CYS A 110 2.39 -15.00 4.86
N GLY A 111 1.89 -15.70 3.85
CA GLY A 111 0.47 -16.02 3.67
C GLY A 111 0.16 -17.50 3.90
N ALA A 112 -0.99 -17.76 4.53
CA ALA A 112 -1.59 -19.08 4.65
C ALA A 112 -3.05 -19.03 4.22
N VAL A 113 -3.54 -20.07 3.54
CA VAL A 113 -4.94 -20.16 3.12
C VAL A 113 -5.67 -21.18 3.98
N LYS A 114 -6.67 -20.74 4.75
CA LYS A 114 -7.61 -21.62 5.42
C LYS A 114 -8.82 -21.82 4.51
N GLY A 115 -8.91 -22.99 3.88
CA GLY A 115 -10.10 -23.40 3.13
C GLY A 115 -11.28 -23.60 4.09
N MET A 116 -12.08 -22.56 4.32
CA MET A 116 -13.26 -22.66 5.17
C MET A 116 -14.46 -23.13 4.35
N ILE A 117 -14.70 -24.43 4.35
CA ILE A 117 -15.96 -25.00 3.84
C ILE A 117 -17.06 -24.60 4.83
N VAL A 118 -17.85 -23.59 4.47
CA VAL A 118 -19.06 -23.23 5.21
C VAL A 118 -20.22 -23.08 4.23
N PRO A 119 -21.37 -23.72 4.48
CA PRO A 119 -22.60 -23.40 3.76
C PRO A 119 -22.90 -21.90 3.87
N ASN A 120 -23.31 -21.28 2.77
CA ASN A 120 -23.55 -19.85 2.69
C ASN A 120 -24.55 -19.35 3.76
N GLY A 121 -24.32 -18.15 4.28
CA GLY A 121 -25.22 -17.49 5.23
C GLY A 121 -24.49 -16.89 6.44
N VAL A 122 -25.23 -16.68 7.53
CA VAL A 122 -24.74 -16.08 8.78
C VAL A 122 -23.59 -16.88 9.41
N ASP A 123 -23.59 -18.20 9.25
CA ASP A 123 -22.59 -19.10 9.82
C ASP A 123 -21.19 -18.90 9.21
N LEU A 124 -21.09 -18.54 7.93
CA LEU A 124 -19.81 -18.23 7.28
C LEU A 124 -19.15 -17.05 8.00
N VAL A 125 -19.89 -15.95 8.16
CA VAL A 125 -19.37 -14.71 8.73
C VAL A 125 -19.02 -14.89 10.20
N ASN A 126 -19.84 -15.62 10.96
CA ASN A 126 -19.53 -15.95 12.35
C ASN A 126 -18.21 -16.72 12.50
N ARG A 127 -17.97 -17.71 11.64
CA ARG A 127 -16.71 -18.46 11.67
C ARG A 127 -15.52 -17.62 11.20
N VAL A 128 -15.72 -16.72 10.24
CA VAL A 128 -14.68 -15.76 9.83
C VAL A 128 -14.35 -14.82 10.99
N ILE A 129 -15.35 -14.31 11.72
CA ILE A 129 -15.12 -13.49 12.92
C ILE A 129 -14.29 -14.26 13.94
N ASP A 130 -14.70 -15.49 14.27
CA ASP A 130 -14.01 -16.31 15.26
C ASP A 130 -12.57 -16.62 14.83
N GLY A 131 -12.36 -17.04 13.58
CA GLY A 131 -11.04 -17.36 13.05
C GLY A 131 -10.11 -16.14 12.95
N CYS A 132 -10.63 -14.98 12.55
CA CYS A 132 -9.86 -13.74 12.52
C CYS A 132 -9.50 -13.26 13.93
N ASN A 133 -10.42 -13.37 14.89
CA ASN A 133 -10.18 -13.00 16.29
C ASN A 133 -9.16 -13.92 16.97
N GLU A 134 -9.22 -15.23 16.69
CA GLU A 134 -8.28 -16.22 17.22
C GLU A 134 -6.85 -15.93 16.77
N VAL A 135 -6.68 -15.61 15.48
CA VAL A 135 -5.36 -15.34 14.90
C VAL A 135 -4.86 -13.93 15.20
N GLY A 136 -5.74 -13.00 15.59
CA GLY A 136 -5.40 -11.60 15.81
C GLY A 136 -5.21 -10.85 14.49
N VAL A 137 -6.12 -11.05 13.53
CA VAL A 137 -6.17 -10.29 12.28
C VAL A 137 -6.38 -8.81 12.58
N ASP A 138 -5.64 -7.95 11.91
CA ASP A 138 -5.79 -6.49 11.99
C ASP A 138 -6.94 -6.01 11.08
N TYR A 139 -6.96 -6.52 9.84
CA TYR A 139 -8.00 -6.18 8.88
C TYR A 139 -8.39 -7.32 7.94
N LEU A 140 -9.67 -7.36 7.58
CA LEU A 140 -10.29 -8.29 6.64
C LEU A 140 -10.73 -7.54 5.38
N ASN A 141 -10.15 -7.92 4.24
CA ASN A 141 -10.62 -7.53 2.92
C ASN A 141 -11.62 -8.59 2.42
N TYR A 142 -12.75 -8.18 1.86
CA TYR A 142 -13.71 -9.13 1.30
C TYR A 142 -14.39 -8.59 0.06
N ASP A 143 -14.70 -9.47 -0.90
CA ASP A 143 -15.45 -9.06 -2.10
C ASP A 143 -16.89 -8.68 -1.71
N LYS A 144 -17.28 -7.44 -2.00
CA LYS A 144 -18.63 -6.91 -1.70
C LYS A 144 -19.66 -7.36 -2.75
N ILE A 145 -19.23 -7.71 -3.96
CA ILE A 145 -20.14 -7.96 -5.08
C ILE A 145 -20.95 -9.25 -4.85
N GLY A 146 -22.23 -9.22 -5.22
CA GLY A 146 -23.12 -10.38 -5.12
C GLY A 146 -23.42 -10.77 -3.67
N VAL A 147 -23.00 -11.97 -3.25
CA VAL A 147 -23.24 -12.49 -1.89
C VAL A 147 -22.43 -11.74 -0.82
N GLY A 148 -21.39 -11.00 -1.22
CA GLY A 148 -20.64 -10.11 -0.34
C GLY A 148 -21.46 -9.03 0.37
N HIS A 149 -22.60 -8.61 -0.19
CA HIS A 149 -23.53 -7.71 0.48
C HIS A 149 -24.09 -8.32 1.78
N ALA A 150 -24.34 -9.64 1.79
CA ALA A 150 -24.78 -10.33 2.99
C ALA A 150 -23.69 -10.34 4.07
N VAL A 151 -22.40 -10.42 3.68
CA VAL A 151 -21.28 -10.35 4.62
C VAL A 151 -21.26 -9.01 5.33
N HIS A 152 -21.39 -7.89 4.59
CA HIS A 152 -21.47 -6.56 5.20
C HIS A 152 -22.60 -6.46 6.22
N SER A 153 -23.82 -6.89 5.84
CA SER A 153 -24.99 -6.82 6.73
C SER A 153 -24.85 -7.69 7.98
N VAL A 154 -24.20 -8.85 7.88
CA VAL A 154 -23.98 -9.73 9.04
C VAL A 154 -22.87 -9.18 9.93
N LEU A 155 -21.80 -8.60 9.37
CA LEU A 155 -20.74 -7.95 10.16
C LEU A 155 -21.30 -6.75 10.94
N GLU A 156 -22.14 -5.91 10.33
CA GLU A 156 -22.76 -4.75 10.99
C GLU A 156 -23.76 -5.12 12.09
N ARG A 157 -24.43 -6.28 11.96
CA ARG A 157 -25.47 -6.73 12.89
C ARG A 157 -25.00 -7.82 13.84
N SER A 158 -23.72 -8.20 13.78
CA SER A 158 -23.20 -9.27 14.63
C SER A 158 -23.17 -8.82 16.08
N GLU A 159 -23.66 -9.66 16.98
CA GLU A 159 -23.48 -9.47 18.43
C GLU A 159 -22.10 -9.96 18.91
N ARG A 160 -21.32 -10.59 18.03
CA ARG A 160 -19.96 -11.05 18.35
C ARG A 160 -19.00 -9.88 18.42
N VAL A 161 -18.03 -9.96 19.32
CA VAL A 161 -16.92 -9.00 19.38
C VAL A 161 -16.08 -9.16 18.11
N ILE A 162 -15.97 -8.11 17.29
CA ILE A 162 -15.11 -8.08 16.11
C ILE A 162 -13.86 -7.27 16.47
N LYS A 163 -12.68 -7.90 16.50
CA LYS A 163 -11.42 -7.25 16.90
C LYS A 163 -10.62 -6.66 15.73
N PHE A 164 -11.14 -6.77 14.51
CA PHE A 164 -10.48 -6.40 13.26
C PHE A 164 -11.34 -5.44 12.44
N GLN A 165 -10.73 -4.70 11.52
CA GLN A 165 -11.46 -3.83 10.59
C GLN A 165 -11.87 -4.61 9.36
N ALA A 166 -13.14 -4.55 8.96
CA ALA A 166 -13.62 -5.20 7.74
C ALA A 166 -13.81 -4.18 6.62
N TYR A 167 -13.26 -4.48 5.46
CA TYR A 167 -13.26 -3.58 4.33
C TYR A 167 -13.82 -4.24 3.07
N PRO A 168 -14.92 -3.70 2.53
CA PRO A 168 -15.40 -4.16 1.25
C PRO A 168 -14.42 -3.81 0.14
N LEU A 169 -14.25 -4.76 -0.77
CA LEU A 169 -13.55 -4.60 -2.03
C LEU A 169 -14.54 -4.75 -3.19
N GLU A 170 -14.36 -3.96 -4.23
CA GLU A 170 -15.16 -4.04 -5.45
C GLU A 170 -14.24 -4.30 -6.63
N GLY A 171 -14.08 -5.56 -7.04
CA GLY A 171 -13.11 -5.94 -8.06
C GLY A 171 -13.38 -5.31 -9.44
N SER A 172 -14.65 -5.07 -9.77
CA SER A 172 -15.07 -4.33 -10.98
C SER A 172 -15.02 -2.81 -10.83
N GLY A 173 -14.75 -2.31 -9.62
CA GLY A 173 -14.76 -0.91 -9.26
C GLY A 173 -13.51 -0.17 -9.72
N LYS A 174 -13.38 1.07 -9.22
CA LYS A 174 -12.24 1.94 -9.51
C LYS A 174 -10.95 1.35 -8.94
N LYS A 175 -9.89 1.41 -9.75
CA LYS A 175 -8.49 1.27 -9.31
C LYS A 175 -8.14 2.36 -8.29
N SER A 176 -7.02 2.18 -7.60
CA SER A 176 -6.45 3.22 -6.75
C SER A 176 -6.07 4.46 -7.55
N ASP A 177 -5.72 5.54 -6.85
CA ASP A 177 -5.13 6.75 -7.44
C ASP A 177 -3.59 6.68 -7.46
N ALA A 178 -3.00 5.49 -7.31
CA ALA A 178 -1.55 5.31 -7.17
C ALA A 178 -0.78 5.62 -8.46
N TYR A 179 0.46 6.10 -8.29
CA TYR A 179 1.45 6.19 -9.35
C TYR A 179 2.47 5.05 -9.20
N TYR A 180 2.77 4.37 -10.31
CA TYR A 180 3.69 3.24 -10.34
C TYR A 180 5.02 3.68 -10.97
N ASP A 181 6.01 4.03 -10.13
CA ASP A 181 7.33 4.50 -10.58
C ASP A 181 8.02 3.56 -11.57
N GLU A 182 7.91 2.24 -11.36
CA GLU A 182 8.51 1.23 -12.24
C GLU A 182 7.88 1.18 -13.64
N LEU A 183 6.69 1.76 -13.80
CA LEU A 183 5.98 1.87 -15.08
C LEU A 183 5.86 3.31 -15.57
N ASP A 184 6.31 4.28 -14.77
CA ASP A 184 6.16 5.72 -15.00
C ASP A 184 4.75 6.10 -15.45
N SER A 185 3.73 5.59 -14.73
CA SER A 185 2.34 5.74 -15.13
C SER A 185 1.38 5.59 -13.95
N SER A 186 0.17 6.14 -14.11
CA SER A 186 -0.89 6.08 -13.10
C SER A 186 -1.63 4.75 -13.15
N ALA A 187 -2.22 4.32 -12.02
CA ALA A 187 -3.10 3.16 -11.95
C ALA A 187 -4.26 3.26 -12.96
N GLU A 188 -4.76 4.48 -13.18
CA GLU A 188 -5.81 4.77 -14.16
C GLU A 188 -5.42 4.30 -15.56
N ASP A 189 -4.18 4.59 -15.97
CA ASP A 189 -3.68 4.30 -17.31
C ASP A 189 -3.21 2.84 -17.46
N ILE A 190 -2.75 2.23 -16.37
CA ILE A 190 -2.21 0.86 -16.39
C ILE A 190 -3.32 -0.19 -16.30
N PHE A 191 -4.32 -0.01 -15.43
CA PHE A 191 -5.27 -1.07 -15.07
C PHE A 191 -6.69 -0.81 -15.54
N LEU A 192 -7.37 -1.88 -15.99
CA LEU A 192 -8.77 -1.79 -16.35
C LEU A 192 -9.67 -1.55 -15.12
N ASN A 193 -9.40 -2.24 -14.01
CA ASN A 193 -10.18 -2.22 -12.78
C ASN A 193 -9.34 -2.60 -11.56
N ALA A 194 -9.92 -2.46 -10.36
CA ALA A 194 -9.24 -2.75 -9.10
C ALA A 194 -8.71 -4.19 -9.01
N ARG A 195 -9.49 -5.19 -9.50
CA ARG A 195 -9.04 -6.59 -9.49
C ARG A 195 -7.76 -6.78 -10.31
N ALA A 196 -7.64 -6.12 -11.47
CA ALA A 196 -6.43 -6.20 -12.29
C ALA A 196 -5.20 -5.62 -11.56
N GLU A 197 -5.39 -4.52 -10.84
CA GLU A 197 -4.35 -3.90 -10.02
C GLU A 197 -3.91 -4.82 -8.86
N TRP A 198 -4.84 -5.41 -8.11
CA TRP A 198 -4.52 -6.29 -6.98
C TRP A 198 -3.75 -7.54 -7.43
N TRP A 199 -4.20 -8.16 -8.50
CA TRP A 199 -3.50 -9.30 -9.10
C TRP A 199 -2.10 -8.91 -9.61
N TRP A 200 -1.94 -7.70 -10.14
CA TRP A 200 -0.64 -7.19 -10.56
C TRP A 200 0.30 -6.97 -9.38
N LEU A 201 -0.16 -6.35 -8.29
CA LEU A 201 0.62 -6.17 -7.07
C LEU A 201 1.05 -7.52 -6.48
N ALA A 202 0.14 -8.50 -6.42
CA ALA A 202 0.47 -9.85 -5.99
C ALA A 202 1.52 -10.48 -6.91
N ALA A 203 1.34 -10.40 -8.24
CA ALA A 203 2.30 -10.93 -9.20
C ALA A 203 3.70 -10.32 -9.05
N ARG A 204 3.81 -9.02 -8.76
CA ARG A 204 5.09 -8.36 -8.45
C ARG A 204 5.74 -8.98 -7.21
N ARG A 205 5.00 -9.25 -6.12
CA ARG A 205 5.56 -9.90 -4.92
C ARG A 205 6.11 -11.29 -5.23
N PHE A 206 5.38 -12.10 -6.00
CA PHE A 206 5.84 -13.42 -6.44
C PHE A 206 7.10 -13.32 -7.31
N GLU A 207 7.11 -12.41 -8.28
CA GLU A 207 8.28 -12.18 -9.13
C GLU A 207 9.50 -11.72 -8.33
N ARG A 208 9.34 -10.74 -7.43
CA ARG A 208 10.41 -10.24 -6.54
C ARG A 208 10.97 -11.37 -5.68
N THR A 209 10.10 -12.24 -5.15
CA THR A 209 10.51 -13.42 -4.38
C THR A 209 11.35 -14.38 -5.21
N TYR A 210 10.92 -14.69 -6.42
CA TYR A 210 11.70 -15.52 -7.34
C TYR A 210 13.05 -14.89 -7.68
N GLN A 211 13.07 -13.60 -8.02
CA GLN A 211 14.32 -12.89 -8.33
C GLN A 211 15.27 -12.85 -7.13
N HIS A 212 14.73 -12.69 -5.92
CA HIS A 212 15.48 -12.73 -4.66
C HIS A 212 16.11 -14.11 -4.45
N MET A 213 15.33 -15.18 -4.54
CA MET A 213 15.82 -16.55 -4.38
C MET A 213 16.87 -16.94 -5.42
N MET A 214 16.72 -16.47 -6.66
CA MET A 214 17.67 -16.74 -7.74
C MET A 214 18.93 -15.87 -7.68
N GLY A 215 19.07 -15.00 -6.66
CA GLY A 215 20.21 -14.09 -6.54
C GLY A 215 20.27 -13.03 -7.65
N LYS A 216 19.18 -12.80 -8.37
CA LYS A 216 19.12 -11.82 -9.47
C LYS A 216 19.03 -10.39 -8.95
N ARG A 217 18.30 -10.19 -7.85
CA ARG A 217 18.13 -8.90 -7.18
C ARG A 217 17.71 -9.10 -5.74
N THR A 218 18.28 -8.33 -4.82
CA THR A 218 17.88 -8.33 -3.40
C THR A 218 16.75 -7.33 -3.18
N TYR A 219 15.79 -7.72 -2.35
CA TYR A 219 14.59 -6.97 -1.99
C TYR A 219 14.40 -7.02 -0.49
N GLN A 220 13.68 -6.05 0.09
CA GLN A 220 13.29 -6.13 1.50
C GLN A 220 12.26 -7.24 1.69
N GLU A 221 12.30 -7.94 2.83
CA GLU A 221 11.37 -9.05 3.10
C GLU A 221 9.89 -8.61 3.01
N SER A 222 9.59 -7.38 3.40
CA SER A 222 8.24 -6.77 3.30
C SER A 222 7.70 -6.66 1.86
N GLU A 223 8.56 -6.73 0.86
CA GLU A 223 8.22 -6.71 -0.57
C GLU A 223 8.07 -8.12 -1.17
N LEU A 224 8.40 -9.16 -0.41
CA LEU A 224 8.36 -10.54 -0.83
C LEU A 224 7.04 -11.22 -0.44
N ILE A 225 6.91 -12.49 -0.79
CA ILE A 225 5.83 -13.37 -0.34
C ILE A 225 6.35 -14.77 -0.04
N CYS A 226 5.94 -15.33 1.10
CA CYS A 226 6.22 -16.69 1.55
C CYS A 226 4.89 -17.43 1.73
N LEU A 227 4.80 -18.69 1.29
CA LEU A 227 3.59 -19.50 1.37
C LEU A 227 3.89 -20.90 1.90
N GLU A 228 2.93 -21.48 2.60
CA GLU A 228 2.92 -22.93 2.80
C GLU A 228 2.65 -23.66 1.48
N ARG A 229 3.17 -24.89 1.35
CA ARG A 229 2.96 -25.68 0.15
C ARG A 229 1.51 -26.16 0.05
N ASP A 230 0.80 -25.65 -0.96
CA ASP A 230 -0.56 -26.04 -1.31
C ASP A 230 -0.66 -26.14 -2.85
N ASP A 231 -0.74 -27.36 -3.37
CA ASP A 231 -0.77 -27.61 -4.82
C ASP A 231 -2.08 -27.10 -5.47
N GLU A 232 -3.18 -27.02 -4.72
CA GLU A 232 -4.43 -26.45 -5.20
C GLU A 232 -4.31 -24.93 -5.35
N LEU A 233 -3.76 -24.26 -4.33
CA LEU A 233 -3.47 -22.83 -4.37
C LEU A 233 -2.50 -22.50 -5.51
N LEU A 234 -1.45 -23.31 -5.72
CA LEU A 234 -0.54 -23.16 -6.85
C LEU A 234 -1.28 -23.21 -8.18
N ALA A 235 -2.12 -24.23 -8.38
CA ALA A 235 -2.92 -24.35 -9.59
C ALA A 235 -3.84 -23.15 -9.80
N GLN A 236 -4.47 -22.64 -8.73
CA GLN A 236 -5.34 -21.47 -8.78
C GLN A 236 -4.58 -20.16 -9.05
N LEU A 237 -3.38 -19.96 -8.50
CA LEU A 237 -2.55 -18.77 -8.75
C LEU A 237 -2.07 -18.70 -10.21
N CYS A 238 -1.76 -19.85 -10.81
CA CYS A 238 -1.31 -19.94 -12.19
C CYS A 238 -2.45 -19.96 -13.22
N ALA A 239 -3.70 -20.12 -12.78
CA ALA A 239 -4.82 -20.29 -13.68
C ALA A 239 -5.23 -19.00 -14.43
N PRO A 240 -5.38 -17.82 -13.80
CA PRO A 240 -5.85 -16.61 -14.47
C PRO A 240 -4.90 -16.08 -15.55
N ARG A 241 -5.49 -15.58 -16.63
CA ARG A 241 -4.74 -14.92 -17.70
C ARG A 241 -4.63 -13.42 -17.47
N MET A 242 -3.44 -12.86 -17.71
CA MET A 242 -3.27 -11.42 -17.89
C MET A 242 -3.62 -11.05 -19.34
N ILE A 243 -4.67 -10.26 -19.51
CA ILE A 243 -5.19 -9.83 -20.81
C ILE A 243 -4.87 -8.35 -20.99
N ARG A 244 -4.31 -7.97 -22.15
CA ARG A 244 -4.25 -6.56 -22.56
C ARG A 244 -5.52 -6.22 -23.33
N THR A 245 -6.20 -5.16 -22.91
CA THR A 245 -7.39 -4.65 -23.60
C THR A 245 -7.00 -3.89 -24.86
N GLU A 246 -8.00 -3.53 -25.68
CA GLU A 246 -7.79 -2.77 -26.93
C GLU A 246 -7.12 -1.40 -26.69
N ASN A 247 -7.39 -0.77 -25.55
CA ASN A 247 -6.75 0.46 -25.10
C ASN A 247 -5.44 0.24 -24.32
N GLY A 248 -4.88 -0.97 -24.33
CA GLY A 248 -3.58 -1.28 -23.74
C GLY A 248 -3.57 -1.53 -22.24
N LYS A 249 -4.69 -1.36 -21.54
CA LYS A 249 -4.80 -1.58 -20.09
C LYS A 249 -4.70 -3.07 -19.73
N ILE A 250 -4.20 -3.34 -18.53
CA ILE A 250 -4.11 -4.69 -17.95
C ILE A 250 -5.47 -5.09 -17.37
N LYS A 251 -5.92 -6.29 -17.73
CA LYS A 251 -7.12 -6.94 -17.21
C LYS A 251 -6.77 -8.33 -16.69
N CYS A 252 -7.21 -8.67 -15.48
CA CYS A 252 -7.23 -10.06 -15.02
C CYS A 252 -8.45 -10.78 -15.59
N GLU A 253 -8.26 -11.99 -16.14
CA GLU A 253 -9.33 -12.83 -16.68
C GLU A 253 -10.48 -12.99 -15.66
N SER A 254 -11.72 -12.79 -16.11
CA SER A 254 -12.89 -12.92 -15.24
C SER A 254 -13.22 -14.38 -14.91
N LYS A 255 -13.83 -14.61 -13.74
CA LYS A 255 -14.33 -15.94 -13.33
C LYS A 255 -15.23 -16.59 -14.40
N ASP A 256 -16.11 -15.82 -15.04
CA ASP A 256 -16.94 -16.31 -16.15
C ASP A 256 -16.15 -16.75 -17.38
N SER A 257 -15.07 -16.03 -17.74
CA SER A 257 -14.18 -16.42 -18.83
C SER A 257 -13.42 -17.71 -18.50
N MET A 258 -12.94 -17.83 -17.27
CA MET A 258 -12.29 -19.04 -16.76
C MET A 258 -13.24 -20.25 -16.83
N LYS A 259 -14.48 -20.07 -16.39
CA LYS A 259 -15.51 -21.11 -16.45
C LYS A 259 -15.80 -21.56 -17.89
N LYS A 260 -15.89 -20.61 -18.84
CA LYS A 260 -16.11 -20.92 -20.27
C LYS A 260 -14.99 -21.76 -20.90
N ARG A 261 -13.76 -21.66 -20.40
CA ARG A 261 -12.62 -22.50 -20.83
C ARG A 261 -12.42 -23.76 -19.97
N GLY A 262 -13.38 -24.11 -19.13
CA GLY A 262 -13.34 -25.31 -18.29
C GLY A 262 -12.43 -25.22 -17.08
N VAL A 263 -12.09 -24.01 -16.62
CA VAL A 263 -11.27 -23.79 -15.42
C VAL A 263 -12.12 -23.30 -14.26
N VAL A 264 -11.94 -23.94 -13.12
CA VAL A 264 -12.64 -23.64 -11.86
C VAL A 264 -12.24 -22.24 -11.38
N SER A 265 -13.16 -21.58 -10.67
CA SER A 265 -12.90 -20.28 -10.05
C SER A 265 -11.70 -20.36 -9.10
N PRO A 266 -10.78 -19.38 -9.12
CA PRO A 266 -9.56 -19.40 -8.33
C PRO A 266 -9.81 -18.81 -6.93
N ASP A 267 -10.80 -19.32 -6.19
CA ASP A 267 -11.30 -18.64 -4.98
C ASP A 267 -10.26 -18.53 -3.85
N LYS A 268 -9.40 -19.55 -3.65
CA LYS A 268 -8.26 -19.47 -2.71
C LYS A 268 -7.24 -18.42 -3.14
N ALA A 269 -6.96 -18.32 -4.43
CA ALA A 269 -6.01 -17.36 -4.96
C ALA A 269 -6.57 -15.93 -4.91
N ASP A 270 -7.84 -15.71 -5.26
CA ASP A 270 -8.51 -14.41 -5.12
C ASP A 270 -8.53 -13.98 -3.63
N ALA A 271 -8.82 -14.89 -2.70
CA ALA A 271 -8.72 -14.63 -1.26
C ALA A 271 -7.31 -14.21 -0.83
N LEU A 272 -6.26 -14.94 -1.27
CA LEU A 272 -4.87 -14.58 -0.98
C LEU A 272 -4.49 -13.22 -1.55
N VAL A 273 -4.85 -12.95 -2.80
CA VAL A 273 -4.59 -11.64 -3.45
C VAL A 273 -5.26 -10.52 -2.65
N MET A 274 -6.50 -10.72 -2.22
CA MET A 274 -7.21 -9.75 -1.37
C MET A 274 -6.52 -9.50 -0.02
N ALA A 275 -5.93 -10.52 0.61
CA ALA A 275 -5.18 -10.35 1.86
C ALA A 275 -3.96 -9.42 1.68
N TYR A 276 -3.36 -9.38 0.48
CA TYR A 276 -2.22 -8.52 0.17
C TYR A 276 -2.58 -7.17 -0.46
N VAL A 277 -3.88 -6.87 -0.66
CA VAL A 277 -4.30 -5.56 -1.17
C VAL A 277 -3.89 -4.47 -0.17
N PRO A 278 -3.05 -3.50 -0.59
CA PRO A 278 -2.68 -2.38 0.26
C PRO A 278 -3.92 -1.61 0.66
N ARG A 279 -4.01 -1.25 1.93
CA ARG A 279 -4.90 -0.19 2.38
C ARG A 279 -4.04 1.05 2.54
N ASP A 280 -4.46 2.16 1.95
CA ASP A 280 -3.86 3.47 2.20
C ASP A 280 -3.79 3.66 3.72
N GLY A 281 -2.57 3.58 4.26
CA GLY A 281 -2.33 3.44 5.68
C GLY A 281 -2.71 2.06 6.20
N GLY A 282 -1.74 1.13 6.19
CA GLY A 282 -1.69 0.15 7.26
C GLY A 282 -1.72 0.91 8.58
N ARG A 283 -2.83 0.84 9.33
CA ARG A 283 -2.79 1.20 10.74
C ARG A 283 -2.33 -0.01 11.50
N LYS A 284 -1.19 0.16 12.18
CA LYS A 284 -0.92 -0.55 13.41
C LYS A 284 -2.09 -0.27 14.36
N HIS A 285 -2.69 -1.32 14.91
CA HIS A 285 -3.76 -1.19 15.91
C HIS A 285 -3.32 -0.33 17.10
N VAL A 286 -4.23 0.51 17.63
CA VAL A 286 -4.72 0.41 19.02
C VAL A 286 -6.21 0.81 19.11
N VAL A 287 -7.02 -0.13 19.60
CA VAL A 287 -8.28 -0.13 20.39
C VAL A 287 -9.23 1.10 20.43
N SER A 288 -10.37 0.93 19.73
CA SER A 288 -11.80 1.28 19.94
C SER A 288 -12.32 2.65 20.44
N ASP A 289 -13.16 3.21 19.55
CA ASP A 289 -14.35 4.10 19.69
C ASP A 289 -14.19 5.56 20.15
N VAL A 290 -14.37 6.53 19.22
CA VAL A 290 -15.68 7.18 18.90
C VAL A 290 -15.66 7.77 17.46
N GLY A 291 -16.67 7.46 16.64
CA GLY A 291 -16.89 7.98 15.25
C GLY A 291 -17.22 9.48 15.17
N ILE A 292 -17.30 10.15 14.00
CA ILE A 292 -17.87 9.74 12.69
C ILE A 292 -17.03 10.31 11.50
N MET A 293 -16.87 9.49 10.43
CA MET A 293 -16.19 9.75 9.12
C MET A 293 -17.02 10.63 8.14
N ARG A 294 -16.50 11.33 7.10
CA ARG A 294 -15.62 10.99 5.93
C ARG A 294 -15.04 12.32 5.36
N SER A 295 -13.85 12.48 4.73
CA SER A 295 -12.99 11.63 3.89
C SER A 295 -11.47 12.02 3.94
N VAL A 296 -10.60 11.01 3.74
CA VAL A 296 -9.12 10.93 3.53
C VAL A 296 -8.13 11.20 4.72
N CYS A 297 -7.54 10.10 5.26
CA CYS A 297 -6.42 9.91 6.23
C CYS A 297 -6.62 10.05 7.77
N ASN A 298 -7.10 9.04 8.51
CA ASN A 298 -7.56 9.22 9.93
C ASN A 298 -6.79 8.50 11.06
N PHE A 299 -5.45 8.44 11.10
CA PHE A 299 -4.76 7.71 12.18
C PHE A 299 -5.01 8.29 13.59
N GLU A 300 -5.05 7.44 14.63
CA GLU A 300 -5.23 7.85 16.02
C GLU A 300 -3.94 7.56 16.80
N LEU A 301 -3.52 8.49 17.67
CA LEU A 301 -2.29 8.37 18.46
C LEU A 301 -2.60 8.01 19.91
N ASN A 302 -2.07 6.88 20.38
CA ASN A 302 -2.10 6.53 21.80
C ASN A 302 -0.96 7.22 22.54
N MET A 303 -1.27 8.36 23.16
CA MET A 303 -0.32 9.20 23.89
C MET A 303 0.38 8.45 25.05
N THR A 304 -0.26 7.42 25.61
CA THR A 304 0.33 6.62 26.71
C THR A 304 1.43 5.68 26.22
N GLU A 305 1.33 5.20 24.97
CA GLU A 305 2.32 4.33 24.35
C GLU A 305 3.43 5.11 23.65
N ALA A 306 3.13 6.30 23.11
CA ALA A 306 4.13 7.23 22.61
C ALA A 306 5.23 7.52 23.65
N VAL A 307 4.83 7.62 24.93
CA VAL A 307 5.78 7.81 26.03
C VAL A 307 6.62 6.56 26.31
N LYS A 308 6.09 5.36 26.07
CA LYS A 308 6.84 4.09 26.21
C LYS A 308 7.86 3.90 25.09
N HIS A 309 7.56 4.38 23.88
CA HIS A 309 8.41 4.27 22.69
C HIS A 309 9.45 5.39 22.59
N ASN A 310 9.54 6.26 23.62
CA ASN A 310 10.42 7.44 23.61
C ASN A 310 10.15 8.36 22.40
N CYS A 311 8.89 8.43 21.94
CA CYS A 311 8.52 9.26 20.80
C CYS A 311 8.76 10.74 21.10
N LEU A 312 9.27 11.46 20.10
CA LEU A 312 9.53 12.89 20.21
C LEU A 312 8.32 13.67 19.67
N HIS A 313 7.71 14.47 20.53
CA HIS A 313 6.63 15.38 20.15
C HIS A 313 7.20 16.71 19.68
N TYR A 314 6.69 17.18 18.54
CA TYR A 314 7.05 18.45 17.93
C TYR A 314 5.80 19.31 17.76
N GLY A 315 5.88 20.56 18.19
CA GLY A 315 4.93 21.61 17.82
C GLY A 315 5.68 22.69 17.08
N SER A 316 5.26 23.01 15.85
CA SER A 316 5.72 24.22 15.16
C SER A 316 4.69 25.33 15.33
N VAL A 317 5.17 26.57 15.43
CA VAL A 317 4.33 27.76 15.47
C VAL A 317 4.90 28.75 14.46
N CYS A 318 4.09 29.13 13.50
CA CYS A 318 4.36 30.18 12.53
C CYS A 318 3.47 31.37 12.85
N LEU A 319 4.08 32.55 13.00
CA LEU A 319 3.37 33.82 13.12
C LEU A 319 3.61 34.63 11.84
N THR A 320 2.55 34.88 11.12
CA THR A 320 2.56 35.60 9.84
C THR A 320 2.72 37.12 10.05
N LYS A 321 2.70 37.88 8.95
CA LYS A 321 2.84 39.35 9.00
C LYS A 321 1.56 40.04 9.44
N ASP A 322 0.42 39.42 9.16
CA ASP A 322 -0.94 39.81 9.57
C ASP A 322 -1.30 39.36 10.99
N LEU A 323 -0.35 38.77 11.72
CA LEU A 323 -0.49 38.26 13.10
C LEU A 323 -1.34 36.99 13.22
N SER A 324 -1.67 36.35 12.09
CA SER A 324 -2.23 35.01 12.08
C SER A 324 -1.20 33.98 12.55
N VAL A 325 -1.70 32.99 13.27
CA VAL A 325 -0.92 31.91 13.86
C VAL A 325 -1.31 30.62 13.18
N GLU A 326 -0.30 29.93 12.66
CA GLU A 326 -0.41 28.57 12.14
C GLU A 326 0.45 27.67 13.02
N CYS A 327 -0.08 26.51 13.40
CA CYS A 327 0.67 25.51 14.14
C CYS A 327 0.47 24.13 13.52
N LEU A 328 1.55 23.36 13.48
CA LEU A 328 1.50 21.94 13.14
C LEU A 328 2.00 21.12 14.32
N PHE A 329 1.31 20.02 14.59
CA PHE A 329 1.67 19.10 15.65
C PHE A 329 2.09 17.77 15.04
N ALA A 330 3.28 17.31 15.41
CA ALA A 330 3.86 16.08 14.88
C ALA A 330 4.50 15.22 15.97
N LEU A 331 4.64 13.94 15.67
CA LEU A 331 5.21 12.93 16.55
C LEU A 331 6.19 12.08 15.73
N TRP A 332 7.44 12.03 16.17
CA TRP A 332 8.45 11.12 15.64
C TRP A 332 8.51 9.87 16.49
N ASP A 333 8.27 8.72 15.88
CA ASP A 333 8.44 7.42 16.53
C ASP A 333 9.79 6.83 16.11
N GLU A 334 10.72 6.72 17.06
CA GLU A 334 12.05 6.14 16.82
C GLU A 334 11.96 4.64 16.51
N PHE A 335 10.92 3.96 16.99
CA PHE A 335 10.76 2.51 16.82
C PHE A 335 10.44 2.14 15.37
N ASP A 336 9.64 2.94 14.68
CA ASP A 336 9.25 2.67 13.29
C ASP A 336 9.75 3.69 12.27
N ALA A 337 10.55 4.66 12.75
CA ALA A 337 11.18 5.70 11.97
C ALA A 337 10.17 6.52 11.14
N LYS A 338 8.98 6.78 11.68
CA LYS A 338 7.95 7.60 11.03
C LYS A 338 7.71 8.92 11.73
N LEU A 339 7.37 9.92 10.92
CA LEU A 339 6.87 11.22 11.37
C LEU A 339 5.36 11.29 11.11
N TYR A 340 4.61 11.41 12.19
CA TYR A 340 3.16 11.53 12.21
C TYR A 340 2.75 12.97 12.42
N VAL A 341 2.18 13.63 11.41
CA VAL A 341 1.57 14.97 11.54
C VAL A 341 0.09 14.79 11.85
N TYR A 342 -0.34 15.12 13.06
CA TYR A 342 -1.61 14.62 13.59
C TYR A 342 -2.70 15.69 13.80
N ASP A 343 -2.33 16.95 13.98
CA ASP A 343 -3.30 18.03 14.06
C ASP A 343 -2.66 19.36 13.64
N GLU A 344 -3.50 20.35 13.38
CA GLU A 344 -3.12 21.72 13.09
C GLU A 344 -3.99 22.71 13.89
N LEU A 345 -3.49 23.94 14.00
CA LEU A 345 -4.23 25.07 14.54
C LEU A 345 -3.95 26.28 13.66
N SER A 346 -5.00 26.85 13.08
CA SER A 346 -4.94 28.13 12.38
C SER A 346 -5.88 29.12 13.06
N ALA A 347 -5.41 30.35 13.29
CA ALA A 347 -6.18 31.42 13.92
C ALA A 347 -5.67 32.79 13.48
N ASP A 348 -6.59 33.71 13.12
CA ASP A 348 -6.25 35.02 12.58
C ASP A 348 -5.51 35.94 13.56
N ILE A 349 -5.99 36.03 14.81
CA ILE A 349 -5.32 36.78 15.87
C ILE A 349 -5.59 36.01 17.16
N LEU A 350 -4.53 35.51 17.79
CA LEU A 350 -4.65 34.70 19.00
C LEU A 350 -3.65 35.14 20.05
N MET A 351 -4.13 35.43 21.25
CA MET A 351 -3.24 35.81 22.36
C MET A 351 -2.38 34.62 22.81
N PRO A 352 -1.15 34.84 23.29
CA PRO A 352 -0.24 33.74 23.69
C PRO A 352 -0.83 32.75 24.69
N ALA A 353 -1.62 33.25 25.66
CA ALA A 353 -2.26 32.40 26.67
C ALA A 353 -3.35 31.50 26.07
N GLU A 354 -4.14 32.04 25.14
CA GLU A 354 -5.17 31.28 24.42
C GLU A 354 -4.54 30.29 23.46
N LEU A 355 -3.47 30.68 22.78
CA LEU A 355 -2.67 29.79 21.94
C LEU A 355 -2.12 28.61 22.75
N ALA A 356 -1.51 28.88 23.90
CA ALA A 356 -1.01 27.84 24.80
C ALA A 356 -2.11 26.86 25.22
N ALA A 357 -3.29 27.36 25.60
CA ALA A 357 -4.42 26.51 26.01
C ALA A 357 -4.93 25.64 24.84
N ARG A 358 -5.05 26.21 23.64
CA ARG A 358 -5.47 25.48 22.44
C ARG A 358 -4.42 24.44 22.02
N MET A 359 -3.14 24.77 22.03
CA MET A 359 -2.05 23.82 21.78
C MET A 359 -2.10 22.66 22.79
N ASN A 360 -2.32 22.95 24.08
CA ASN A 360 -2.42 21.92 25.10
C ASN A 360 -3.58 20.95 24.83
N THR A 361 -4.73 21.50 24.43
CA THR A 361 -5.92 20.73 24.09
C THR A 361 -5.67 19.84 22.87
N LYS A 362 -5.03 20.39 21.84
CA LYS A 362 -4.73 19.74 20.57
C LYS A 362 -3.67 18.66 20.67
N MET A 363 -2.66 18.87 21.52
CA MET A 363 -1.57 17.92 21.71
C MET A 363 -1.93 16.81 22.71
N HIS A 364 -3.07 16.91 23.42
CA HIS A 364 -3.50 15.94 24.43
C HIS A 364 -2.41 15.66 25.50
N MET A 365 -1.64 16.68 25.85
CA MET A 365 -0.54 16.60 26.79
C MET A 365 -0.92 17.24 28.12
N THR A 366 -0.35 16.73 29.22
CA THR A 366 -0.54 17.27 30.57
C THR A 366 0.57 18.23 30.99
N SER A 367 1.71 18.27 30.28
CA SER A 367 2.80 19.22 30.53
C SER A 367 3.63 19.53 29.28
N HIS A 368 4.20 20.74 29.21
CA HIS A 368 5.07 21.20 28.12
C HIS A 368 6.35 21.82 28.68
N VAL A 369 7.53 21.39 28.21
CA VAL A 369 8.80 22.12 28.43
C VAL A 369 9.35 22.54 27.07
N VAL A 370 9.11 23.79 26.71
CA VAL A 370 9.66 24.40 25.50
C VAL A 370 11.11 24.81 25.79
N ASP A 371 12.09 24.01 25.31
CA ASP A 371 13.53 24.30 25.52
C ASP A 371 13.94 25.56 24.74
N LYS A 372 13.42 25.75 23.51
CA LYS A 372 13.68 26.93 22.66
C LYS A 372 12.65 27.04 21.53
N ILE A 373 12.21 28.27 21.23
CA ILE A 373 11.37 28.59 20.06
C ILE A 373 12.30 28.96 18.90
N VAL A 374 12.23 28.21 17.80
CA VAL A 374 12.98 28.50 16.56
C VAL A 374 12.06 29.27 15.63
N GLY A 375 12.48 30.46 15.21
CA GLY A 375 11.68 31.34 14.35
C GLY A 375 12.42 31.75 13.08
N ASN A 376 11.64 32.16 12.08
CA ASN A 376 12.16 32.92 10.95
C ASN A 376 12.67 34.29 11.46
N ALA A 377 13.57 34.97 10.74
CA ALA A 377 14.11 36.28 11.14
C ALA A 377 13.00 37.28 11.52
N ASP A 378 11.86 37.20 10.83
CA ASP A 378 10.65 38.01 11.02
C ASP A 378 9.94 37.79 12.38
N MET A 379 10.16 36.66 13.09
CA MET A 379 9.63 36.44 14.46
C MET A 379 10.47 37.13 15.55
N PHE A 380 11.67 37.61 15.19
CA PHE A 380 12.60 38.24 16.13
C PHE A 380 12.58 39.77 16.08
N GLU A 381 11.63 40.38 15.37
CA GLU A 381 11.31 41.81 15.53
C GLU A 381 10.86 42.11 16.97
N GLU A 382 11.21 43.30 17.47
CA GLU A 382 11.09 43.68 18.90
C GLU A 382 9.71 43.40 19.52
N LYS A 383 8.62 43.60 18.77
CA LYS A 383 7.24 43.33 19.21
C LYS A 383 6.90 41.83 19.26
N LYS A 384 7.47 41.01 18.38
CA LYS A 384 7.20 39.56 18.26
C LYS A 384 8.06 38.71 19.20
N ARG A 385 9.23 39.21 19.62
CA ARG A 385 10.00 38.67 20.76
C ARG A 385 9.15 38.58 22.04
N THR A 386 8.27 39.54 22.27
CA THR A 386 7.33 39.55 23.40
C THR A 386 6.34 38.40 23.30
N PHE A 387 5.76 38.16 22.12
CA PHE A 387 4.79 37.08 21.90
C PHE A 387 5.37 35.70 22.23
N ALA A 388 6.57 35.39 21.71
CA ALA A 388 7.25 34.12 21.98
C ALA A 388 7.57 33.93 23.46
N LYS A 389 8.05 34.99 24.13
CA LYS A 389 8.34 34.97 25.57
C LYS A 389 7.08 34.75 26.41
N GLU A 390 5.98 35.41 26.04
CA GLU A 390 4.70 35.25 26.73
C GLU A 390 4.06 33.89 26.49
N LEU A 391 4.16 33.33 25.27
CA LEU A 391 3.70 32.00 24.94
C LEU A 391 4.42 30.95 25.78
N ASN A 392 5.74 31.06 25.89
CA ASN A 392 6.53 30.15 26.73
C ASN A 392 6.14 30.22 28.21
N ARG A 393 5.93 31.45 28.73
CA ARG A 393 5.43 31.67 30.09
C ARG A 393 4.05 31.03 30.29
N SER A 394 3.14 31.19 29.32
CA SER A 394 1.80 30.63 29.38
C SER A 394 1.79 29.10 29.35
N LEU A 395 2.61 28.48 28.49
CA LEU A 395 2.77 27.03 28.45
C LEU A 395 3.36 26.47 29.75
N SER A 396 4.33 27.16 30.34
CA SER A 396 4.98 26.75 31.60
C SER A 396 4.05 26.83 32.83
N ASN A 397 3.01 27.67 32.80
CA ASN A 397 2.10 27.87 33.94
C ASN A 397 0.99 26.82 34.04
N LEU A 398 0.84 25.91 33.05
CA LEU A 398 -0.25 24.92 32.99
C LEU A 398 0.07 23.60 33.73
N VAL A 399 1.08 23.57 34.61
CA VAL A 399 1.68 22.33 35.15
C VAL A 399 0.92 21.77 36.37
N GLY A 400 0.51 20.50 36.27
CA GLY A 400 0.32 19.57 37.38
C GLY A 400 1.17 18.31 37.14
N ASP A 401 1.70 17.70 38.19
CA ASP A 401 2.81 16.73 38.16
C ASP A 401 2.69 15.58 37.13
N VAL A 402 3.82 15.34 36.45
CA VAL A 402 4.26 14.14 35.67
C VAL A 402 4.12 14.17 34.12
N GLN A 403 5.20 13.66 33.48
CA GLN A 403 5.57 13.48 32.05
C GLN A 403 5.97 14.73 31.25
N THR A 404 7.28 15.01 31.24
CA THR A 404 7.93 16.14 30.55
C THR A 404 8.38 15.78 29.13
N VAL A 405 7.95 16.53 28.11
CA VAL A 405 8.58 16.55 26.77
C VAL A 405 9.60 17.69 26.73
N LYS A 406 10.85 17.38 26.35
CA LYS A 406 11.94 18.36 26.19
C LYS A 406 12.13 18.68 24.71
N VAL A 407 11.86 19.92 24.29
CA VAL A 407 11.98 20.35 22.88
C VAL A 407 13.39 20.84 22.54
N ARG A 408 14.38 19.97 22.32
CA ARG A 408 15.79 20.39 22.06
C ARG A 408 16.04 21.02 20.67
N GLU A 409 16.98 21.96 20.61
CA GLU A 409 17.60 22.42 19.35
C GLU A 409 18.40 21.27 18.71
N PRO A 410 18.14 20.89 17.44
CA PRO A 410 19.03 19.99 16.73
C PRO A 410 20.38 20.69 16.61
N ARG A 411 21.45 20.08 17.13
CA ARG A 411 22.80 20.68 17.21
C ARG A 411 23.36 21.13 15.85
N ARG A 412 22.69 20.82 14.74
CA ARG A 412 22.89 21.34 13.39
C ARG A 412 21.55 21.35 12.65
N TYR A 413 20.82 22.47 12.67
CA TYR A 413 19.70 22.64 11.74
C TYR A 413 20.28 22.91 10.35
N ASP A 414 20.27 21.89 9.49
CA ASP A 414 20.61 21.99 8.07
C ASP A 414 19.29 22.03 7.27
N PRO A 415 18.86 23.20 6.77
CA PRO A 415 17.60 23.33 6.03
C PRO A 415 17.58 22.47 4.78
N VAL A 416 18.72 22.33 4.08
CA VAL A 416 18.82 21.56 2.84
C VAL A 416 18.76 20.07 3.14
N GLY A 417 19.48 19.63 4.17
CA GLY A 417 19.39 18.27 4.68
C GLY A 417 18.01 17.91 5.21
N ALA A 418 17.32 18.83 5.89
CA ALA A 418 15.96 18.64 6.37
C ALA A 418 14.95 18.49 5.22
N ILE A 419 15.06 19.32 4.18
CA ILE A 419 14.24 19.21 2.96
C ILE A 419 14.53 17.87 2.24
N GLY A 420 15.81 17.49 2.14
CA GLY A 420 16.21 16.20 1.57
C GLY A 420 15.63 15.01 2.33
N LEU A 421 15.71 15.04 3.66
CA LEU A 421 15.15 14.03 4.55
C LEU A 421 13.63 13.96 4.42
N LEU A 422 12.92 15.09 4.46
CA LEU A 422 11.47 15.13 4.28
C LEU A 422 11.05 14.56 2.92
N ASN A 423 11.75 14.93 1.84
CA ASN A 423 11.49 14.37 0.51
C ASN A 423 11.72 12.85 0.47
N GLN A 424 12.76 12.36 1.14
CA GLN A 424 13.00 10.92 1.26
C GLN A 424 11.90 10.23 2.08
N MET A 425 11.42 10.87 3.14
CA MET A 425 10.35 10.34 3.98
C MET A 425 9.01 10.30 3.26
N VAL A 426 8.70 11.31 2.43
CA VAL A 426 7.54 11.29 1.53
C VAL A 426 7.64 10.12 0.55
N LYS A 427 8.80 9.97 -0.10
CA LYS A 427 9.04 8.87 -1.07
C LYS A 427 8.99 7.48 -0.45
N SER A 428 9.39 7.34 0.80
CA SER A 428 9.42 6.05 1.52
C SER A 428 8.14 5.75 2.31
N GLY A 429 7.15 6.65 2.31
CA GLY A 429 5.94 6.50 3.12
C GLY A 429 6.19 6.59 4.63
N ALA A 430 7.30 7.21 5.03
CA ALA A 430 7.67 7.46 6.42
C ALA A 430 7.08 8.77 6.96
N LEU A 431 6.50 9.62 6.10
CA LEU A 431 5.68 10.76 6.50
C LEU A 431 4.19 10.37 6.45
N VAL A 432 3.50 10.55 7.58
CA VAL A 432 2.08 10.21 7.71
C VAL A 432 1.31 11.44 8.18
N ILE A 433 0.31 11.90 7.41
CA ILE A 433 -0.43 13.15 7.68
C ILE A 433 -1.90 12.84 7.98
N HIS A 434 -2.42 13.45 9.03
CA HIS A 434 -3.78 13.25 9.52
C HIS A 434 -4.79 14.15 8.80
N PHE A 435 -6.04 13.68 8.67
CA PHE A 435 -7.10 14.30 7.87
C PHE A 435 -7.55 15.66 8.37
N ARG A 436 -7.30 15.94 9.65
CA ARG A 436 -7.62 17.24 10.24
C ARG A 436 -6.66 18.34 9.78
N CYS A 437 -5.49 17.97 9.26
CA CYS A 437 -4.53 18.90 8.68
C CYS A 437 -4.96 19.27 7.26
N LYS A 438 -5.40 20.51 7.05
CA LYS A 438 -5.94 21.03 5.79
C LYS A 438 -4.86 21.59 4.87
N GLU A 439 -3.80 22.16 5.43
CA GLU A 439 -2.81 22.93 4.63
C GLU A 439 -1.70 22.09 4.01
N LEU A 440 -1.46 20.88 4.52
CA LEU A 440 -0.46 19.94 3.99
C LEU A 440 -1.04 18.93 2.98
N ARG A 441 -2.30 19.09 2.60
CA ARG A 441 -3.06 18.19 1.72
C ARG A 441 -2.95 18.57 0.25
#